data_AF-A0AAQ3SXG3-F1
#
_entry.id   AF-A0AAQ3SXG3-F1
#
_cell.length_a   1.000
_cell.length_b   1.000
_cell.length_c   1.000
_cell.angle_alpha   90.00
_cell.angle_beta   90.00
_cell.angle_gamma   90.00
#
_symmetry.space_group_name_H-M   'P 1'
#
loop_
_entity.id
_entity.type
_entity.pdbx_description
1 polymer ?
#
loop_
_entity_poly.entity_id
_entity_poly.type
_entity_poly.pdbx_seq_one_letter_code
_entity_poly.pdbx_strand_id
1 'polypeptide(L)' 'MPRVHGKSVILTVVDRFLKYAHFIALGHTYTASFVARAFIEEIVCLHGFLSSIVCDQDPVFTSVV' A
#
# COMPACT_ATOMS: atom_id res chain seq x y z
N MET A 1 14.84 6.08 -6.94
CA MET A 1 14.43 6.76 -5.69
C MET A 1 15.60 6.77 -4.73
N PRO A 2 16.09 7.93 -4.26
CA PRO A 2 17.12 7.98 -3.23
C PRO A 2 16.59 7.37 -1.92
N ARG A 3 17.42 6.59 -1.21
CA ARG A 3 17.06 6.02 0.10
C ARG A 3 17.09 7.13 1.15
N VAL A 4 15.95 7.34 1.82
CA VAL A 4 15.82 8.28 2.93
C VAL A 4 15.38 7.50 4.16
N HIS A 5 16.16 7.52 5.23
CA HIS A 5 15.90 6.74 6.46
C HIS A 5 15.67 5.24 6.21
N GLY A 6 16.38 4.64 5.25
CA GLY A 6 16.22 3.21 4.91
C GLY A 6 14.96 2.87 4.10
N LYS A 7 14.13 3.86 3.77
CA LYS A 7 12.94 3.71 2.92
C LYS A 7 13.26 4.13 1.49
N SER A 8 12.77 3.36 0.52
CA SER A 8 13.04 3.59 -0.92
C SER A 8 11.83 3.36 -1.82
N VAL A 9 10.73 2.87 -1.25
CA VAL A 9 9.50 2.52 -1.97
C VAL A 9 8.36 3.32 -1.38
N ILE A 10 7.45 3.79 -2.22
CA ILE A 10 6.23 4.48 -1.79
C ILE A 10 5.04 3.66 -2.27
N LEU A 11 4.30 3.07 -1.33
CA LEU A 11 2.99 2.50 -1.60
C LEU A 11 2.00 3.66 -1.68
N THR A 12 1.38 3.82 -2.84
CA THR A 12 0.38 4.86 -3.07
C THR A 12 -0.99 4.23 -3.13
N VAL A 13 -1.90 4.68 -2.27
CA VAL A 13 -3.29 4.22 -2.26
C VAL A 13 -4.18 5.41 -2.58
N VAL A 14 -4.96 5.31 -3.63
CA VAL A 14 -5.88 6.37 -4.06
C VAL A 14 -7.30 5.95 -3.74
N ASP A 15 -7.94 6.69 -2.84
CA ASP A 15 -9.38 6.59 -2.64
C ASP A 15 -10.10 7.35 -3.76
N ARG A 16 -10.73 6.59 -4.66
CA ARG A 16 -11.47 7.15 -5.80
C ARG A 16 -12.78 7.83 -5.41
N PHE A 17 -13.35 7.49 -4.25
CA PHE A 17 -14.58 8.07 -3.71
C PHE A 17 -14.29 9.40 -3.03
N LEU A 18 -13.38 9.43 -2.05
CA LEU A 18 -13.05 10.64 -1.31
C LEU A 18 -12.02 11.56 -2.01
N LYS A 19 -11.44 11.11 -3.14
CA LYS A 19 -10.40 11.84 -3.89
C LYS A 19 -9.12 12.11 -3.09
N TYR A 20 -8.81 11.26 -2.11
CA TYR A 20 -7.56 11.35 -1.34
C TYR A 20 -6.52 10.35 -1.84
N ALA A 21 -5.25 10.71 -1.68
CA ALA A 21 -4.12 9.82 -1.91
C ALA A 21 -3.34 9.66 -0.60
N HIS A 22 -3.11 8.42 -0.22
CA HIS A 22 -2.27 8.04 0.90
C HIS A 22 -0.91 7.57 0.38
N PHE A 23 0.17 8.14 0.92
CA PHE A 23 1.54 7.80 0.55
C PHE A 23 2.23 7.15 1.74
N ILE A 24 2.50 5.86 1.64
CA ILE A 24 3.10 5.07 2.71
C ILE A 24 4.53 4.71 2.31
N ALA A 25 5.50 5.22 3.04
CA ALA A 25 6.91 4.95 2.75
C ALA A 25 7.32 3.57 3.32
N LEU A 26 7.78 2.68 2.43
CA LEU A 26 8.21 1.31 2.72
C LEU A 26 9.74 1.15 2.57
N GLY A 27 10.29 0.23 3.37
CA GLY A 27 11.69 -0.23 3.26
C GLY A 27 11.94 -1.02 1.97
N HIS A 28 13.19 -1.09 1.53
CA HIS A 28 13.57 -1.98 0.42
C HIS A 28 13.43 -3.44 0.87
N THR A 29 13.01 -4.33 -0.05
CA THR A 29 12.54 -5.72 0.18
C THR A 29 11.21 -5.82 0.94
N TYR A 30 10.15 -5.22 0.39
CA TYR A 30 8.80 -5.42 0.89
C TYR A 30 8.24 -6.77 0.40
N THR A 31 7.46 -7.44 1.25
CA THR A 31 6.72 -8.66 0.93
C THR A 31 5.23 -8.36 0.78
N ALA A 32 4.48 -9.26 0.16
CA ALA A 32 3.02 -9.17 0.10
C ALA A 32 2.39 -8.99 1.49
N SER A 33 2.88 -9.75 2.47
CA SER A 33 2.43 -9.63 3.87
C SER A 33 2.72 -8.26 4.49
N PHE A 34 3.87 -7.65 4.21
CA PHE A 34 4.22 -6.32 4.70
C PHE A 34 3.32 -5.24 4.08
N VAL A 35 3.07 -5.34 2.77
CA VAL A 35 2.17 -4.43 2.05
C VAL A 35 0.73 -4.58 2.53
N ALA A 36 0.24 -5.81 2.71
CA ALA A 36 -1.11 -6.08 3.21
C ALA A 36 -1.30 -5.49 4.62
N ARG A 37 -0.31 -5.69 5.50
CA ARG A 37 -0.33 -5.12 6.84
C ARG A 37 -0.34 -3.59 6.83
N ALA A 38 0.57 -2.97 6.07
CA ALA A 38 0.61 -1.52 5.94
C ALA A 38 -0.71 -0.95 5.37
N PHE A 39 -1.32 -1.64 4.41
CA PHE A 39 -2.63 -1.26 3.86
C PHE A 39 -3.74 -1.34 4.91
N ILE A 40 -3.78 -2.40 5.72
CA ILE A 40 -4.79 -2.55 6.76
C ILE A 40 -4.62 -1.46 7.84
N GLU A 41 -3.40 -1.29 8.34
CA GLU A 41 -3.08 -0.34 9.42
C GLU A 41 -3.35 1.12 9.00
N GLU A 42 -2.98 1.50 7.78
CA GLU A 42 -3.03 2.90 7.34
C GLU A 42 -4.31 3.26 6.58
N ILE A 43 -5.00 2.30 5.96
CA ILE A 43 -6.17 2.57 5.09
C ILE A 43 -7.44 1.99 5.70
N VAL A 44 -7.45 0.68 5.98
CA VAL A 44 -8.67 -0.01 6.45
C VAL A 44 -9.08 0.48 7.84
N CYS A 45 -8.13 0.75 8.73
CA CYS A 45 -8.42 1.33 10.03
C CYS A 45 -9.01 2.75 9.96
N LEU A 46 -8.72 3.52 8.90
CA LEU A 46 -9.22 4.89 8.73
C LEU A 46 -10.58 4.95 8.02
N HIS A 47 -10.76 4.16 6.96
CA HIS A 47 -11.90 4.29 6.04
C HIS A 47 -12.81 3.06 6.01
N GLY A 48 -12.46 2.01 6.75
CA GLY A 48 -13.07 0.70 6.60
C GLY A 48 -12.60 -0.01 5.33
N PHE A 49 -13.25 -1.13 4.99
CA PHE A 49 -12.88 -1.90 3.81
C PHE A 49 -13.38 -1.23 2.54
N LEU A 50 -12.48 -0.98 1.59
CA LEU A 50 -12.84 -0.49 0.26
C LEU A 50 -13.70 -1.54 -0.46
N SER A 51 -14.79 -1.12 -1.10
CA SER A 51 -15.70 -2.02 -1.83
C SER A 51 -15.03 -2.67 -3.06
N SER A 52 -13.99 -2.04 -3.59
CA SER A 52 -13.15 -2.61 -4.65
C SER A 52 -11.75 -2.04 -4.56
N ILE A 53 -10.75 -2.88 -4.77
CA ILE A 53 -9.34 -2.50 -4.85
C ILE A 53 -8.87 -2.83 -6.25
N VAL A 54 -8.32 -1.83 -6.94
CA VAL A 54 -7.63 -2.03 -8.22
C VAL A 54 -6.16 -1.84 -7.93
N CYS A 55 -5.37 -2.86 -8.24
CA CYS A 55 -3.93 -2.80 -8.08
C CYS A 55 -3.26 -3.18 -9.40
N ASP A 56 -2.02 -2.73 -9.56
CA ASP A 56 -1.21 -3.11 -10.70
C ASP A 56 -0.90 -4.62 -10.63
N GLN A 57 -0.66 -5.26 -11.78
CA GLN A 57 -0.37 -6.70 -11.89
C GLN A 57 0.98 -7.12 -11.26
N ASP A 58 1.52 -6.35 -10.32
CA ASP A 58 2.70 -6.73 -9.56
C ASP A 58 2.37 -7.97 -8.69
N PRO A 59 3.20 -9.04 -8.75
CA PRO A 59 3.01 -10.26 -7.98
C PRO A 59 2.81 -10.06 -6.47
N VAL A 60 3.31 -8.96 -5.91
CA VAL A 60 3.11 -8.63 -4.49
C VAL A 60 1.63 -8.40 -4.15
N PHE A 61 0.82 -7.96 -5.10
CA PHE A 61 -0.61 -7.71 -4.90
C PHE A 61 -1.51 -8.87 -5.35
N THR A 62 -0.97 -9.82 -6.11
CA THR A 62 -1.67 -11.05 -6.52
C THR A 62 -1.23 -12.28 -5.74
N SER A 63 -0.26 -12.13 -4.84
CA SER A 63 0.18 -13.18 -3.94
C SER A 63 -0.97 -13.64 -3.05
N VAL A 64 -1.12 -14.96 -2.90
CA VAL A 64 -2.18 -15.56 -2.08
C VAL A 64 -1.97 -15.34 -0.57
N VAL A 65 -0.78 -14.85 -0.19
CA VAL A 65 -0.24 -14.80 1.18
C VAL A 65 -0.15 -16.17 1.85
#